data_AF-A0A0K8RLC0-F1
#
_entry.id   AF-A0A0K8RLC0-F1
#
_cell.length_a   1.000
_cell.length_b   1.000
_cell.length_c   1.000
_cell.angle_alpha   90.00
_cell.angle_beta   90.00
_cell.angle_gamma   90.00
#
_symmetry.space_group_name_H-M   'P 1'
#
loop_
_entity.id
_entity.type
_entity.pdbx_description
1 polymer ?
#
loop_
_entity_poly.entity_id
_entity_poly.type
_entity_poly.pdbx_seq_one_letter_code
_entity_poly.pdbx_strand_id
1 'polypeptide(L)'
;MAGPPASSCESLLDRLVRVLPTWPGHNLGVCVDMRCLCSSPSVEEDVSSAAAVYPGCLAHEDSRLAMHHLVSTKYKECLMELNRLLVDVALKQGVRLDVSGRLTPELLKKRVLQLRRDGGDAALWLGLVQQVLGVTQAMLSPS
;
A
#
# COMPACT_ATOMS: atom_id res chain seq x y z
N MET A 1 19.10 11.77 34.65
CA MET A 1 18.44 10.59 34.05
C MET A 1 18.30 10.86 32.57
N ALA A 2 19.16 10.24 31.76
CA ALA A 2 19.01 10.32 30.30
C ALA A 2 17.84 9.41 29.91
N GLY A 3 16.81 9.98 29.28
CA GLY A 3 15.74 9.18 28.68
C GLY A 3 16.33 8.25 27.61
N PRO A 4 15.75 7.06 27.38
CA PRO A 4 16.27 6.13 26.40
C PRO A 4 16.32 6.82 25.02
N PRO A 5 17.39 6.64 24.23
CA PRO A 5 17.43 7.19 22.89
C PRO A 5 16.31 6.54 22.08
N ALA A 6 15.27 7.29 21.75
CA ALA A 6 14.25 6.87 20.81
C ALA A 6 14.80 6.88 19.37
N SER A 7 15.87 6.12 19.11
CA SER A 7 16.13 5.60 17.77
C SER A 7 15.43 4.26 17.67
N SER A 8 14.10 4.27 17.77
CA SER A 8 13.30 3.05 17.72
C SER A 8 13.55 2.39 16.37
N CYS A 9 13.87 1.10 16.40
CA CYS A 9 13.73 0.16 15.29
C CYS A 9 12.24 0.08 14.91
N GLU A 10 11.67 1.17 14.43
CA GLU A 10 10.28 1.25 14.04
C GLU A 10 10.14 0.52 12.71
N SER A 11 9.38 -0.57 12.70
CA SER A 11 9.05 -1.28 11.47
C SER A 11 8.15 -0.42 10.59
N LEU A 12 8.04 -0.75 9.31
CA LEU A 12 7.12 -0.04 8.44
C LEU A 12 5.66 -0.27 8.87
N LEU A 13 5.38 -1.44 9.47
CA LEU A 13 4.09 -1.75 10.07
C LEU A 13 3.76 -0.82 11.25
N ASP A 14 4.71 -0.54 12.14
CA ASP A 14 4.49 0.38 13.26
C ASP A 14 4.11 1.78 12.76
N ARG A 15 4.78 2.25 11.71
CA ARG A 15 4.46 3.52 11.06
C ARG A 15 3.08 3.49 10.41
N LEU A 16 2.72 2.39 9.74
CA LEU A 16 1.40 2.22 9.14
C LEU A 16 0.29 2.31 10.17
N VAL A 17 0.42 1.60 11.29
CA VAL A 17 -0.55 1.59 12.40
C VAL A 17 -0.68 2.96 13.05
N ARG A 18 0.42 3.73 13.14
CA ARG A 18 0.40 5.07 13.73
C ARG A 18 -0.24 6.12 12.83
N VAL A 19 -0.01 6.05 11.52
CA VAL A 19 -0.35 7.12 10.57
C VAL A 19 -1.71 6.90 9.91
N LEU A 20 -2.07 5.64 9.62
CA LEU A 20 -3.33 5.34 8.94
C LEU A 20 -4.49 5.27 9.95
N PRO A 21 -5.70 5.68 9.55
CA PRO A 21 -6.87 5.59 10.40
C PRO A 21 -7.18 4.13 10.75
N THR A 22 -7.55 3.87 11.99
CA THR A 22 -7.95 2.52 12.42
C THR A 22 -9.35 2.16 11.92
N TRP A 23 -9.57 0.88 11.70
CA TRP A 23 -10.92 0.36 11.45
C TRP A 23 -11.75 0.45 12.72
N PRO A 24 -12.99 1.00 12.66
CA PRO A 24 -13.87 1.04 13.81
C PRO A 24 -14.08 -0.35 14.42
N GLY A 25 -13.81 -0.49 15.72
CA GLY A 25 -13.94 -1.77 16.43
C GLY A 25 -12.73 -2.72 16.32
N HIS A 26 -11.66 -2.33 15.64
CA HIS A 26 -10.41 -3.11 15.54
C HIS A 26 -9.25 -2.37 16.19
N ASN A 27 -8.44 -3.11 16.97
CA ASN A 27 -7.29 -2.53 17.67
C ASN A 27 -6.02 -2.44 16.80
N LEU A 28 -5.93 -3.25 15.75
CA LEU A 28 -4.74 -3.35 14.88
C LEU A 28 -5.05 -3.26 13.38
N GLY A 29 -6.33 -3.19 13.01
CA GLY A 29 -6.72 -3.02 11.61
C GLY A 29 -6.60 -1.55 11.21
N VAL A 30 -5.86 -1.26 10.13
CA VAL A 30 -5.81 0.07 9.53
C VAL A 30 -6.61 0.14 8.23
N CYS A 31 -7.24 1.28 7.99
CA CYS A 31 -7.97 1.56 6.77
C CYS A 31 -7.00 2.06 5.70
N VAL A 32 -6.97 1.36 4.57
CA VAL A 32 -6.28 1.82 3.36
C VAL A 32 -7.29 2.46 2.42
N ASP A 33 -7.01 3.66 1.92
CA ASP A 33 -7.83 4.31 0.89
C ASP A 33 -7.67 3.60 -0.46
N MET A 34 -8.72 2.90 -0.91
CA MET A 34 -8.73 2.17 -2.17
C MET A 34 -9.44 2.91 -3.31
N ARG A 35 -9.86 4.18 -3.12
CA ARG A 35 -10.64 4.94 -4.12
C ARG A 35 -9.97 4.98 -5.48
N CYS A 36 -8.64 5.06 -5.52
CA CYS A 36 -7.89 5.11 -6.77
C CYS A 36 -8.03 3.85 -7.65
N LEU A 37 -8.56 2.76 -7.10
CA LEU A 37 -8.88 1.52 -7.83
C LEU A 37 -10.35 1.40 -8.19
N CYS A 38 -11.24 2.01 -7.40
CA CYS A 38 -12.69 1.94 -7.57
C CYS A 38 -13.26 3.09 -8.42
N SER A 39 -12.57 4.22 -8.50
CA SER A 39 -12.99 5.35 -9.34
C SER A 39 -12.85 4.99 -10.82
N SER A 40 -13.97 5.06 -11.54
CA SER A 40 -13.99 5.09 -13.02
C SER A 40 -13.24 6.35 -13.48
N PRO A 41 -12.43 6.29 -14.57
CA PRO A 41 -11.76 7.47 -15.13
C PRO A 41 -12.75 8.57 -15.59
N SER A 42 -14.04 8.27 -15.70
CA SER A 42 -15.10 9.22 -16.04
C SER A 42 -15.74 9.92 -14.83
N VAL A 43 -15.33 9.61 -13.61
CA VAL A 43 -15.87 10.18 -12.36
C VAL A 43 -14.70 10.77 -11.56
N GLU A 44 -14.05 11.76 -12.15
CA GLU A 44 -13.09 12.62 -11.43
C GLU A 44 -13.79 13.84 -10.81
N GLU A 45 -15.07 14.06 -11.09
CA GLU A 45 -15.85 15.15 -10.52
C GLU A 45 -17.08 14.66 -9.75
N ASP A 46 -17.15 15.12 -8.51
CA ASP A 46 -18.38 15.37 -7.76
C ASP A 46 -19.12 14.19 -7.13
N VAL A 47 -18.43 13.43 -6.29
CA VAL A 47 -19.06 13.03 -5.01
C VAL A 47 -18.05 13.27 -3.91
N SER A 48 -18.39 14.19 -3.00
CA SER A 48 -17.79 14.30 -1.67
C SER A 48 -17.99 12.99 -0.91
N SER A 49 -17.16 12.00 -1.22
CA SER A 49 -17.24 10.63 -0.72
C SER A 49 -16.58 10.52 0.66
N ALA A 50 -16.96 11.39 1.59
CA ALA A 50 -16.71 11.16 3.01
C ALA A 50 -17.48 9.93 3.52
N ALA A 51 -18.54 9.51 2.80
CA ALA A 51 -19.42 8.40 3.16
C ALA A 51 -19.04 7.04 2.55
N ALA A 52 -18.49 6.97 1.33
CA ALA A 52 -17.99 5.70 0.78
C ALA A 52 -16.51 5.54 1.14
N VAL A 53 -16.29 4.88 2.27
CA VAL A 53 -15.00 4.30 2.60
C VAL A 53 -14.86 3.06 1.71
N TYR A 54 -13.77 2.93 0.96
CA TYR A 54 -13.35 1.65 0.36
C TYR A 54 -12.21 1.10 1.20
N PRO A 55 -12.51 0.62 2.41
CA PRO A 55 -11.46 0.36 3.38
C PRO A 55 -10.73 -0.92 2.99
N GLY A 56 -9.42 -0.81 2.74
CA GLY A 56 -8.53 -1.95 2.63
C GLY A 56 -8.03 -2.42 3.99
N CYS A 57 -7.60 -3.68 4.07
CA CYS A 57 -6.95 -4.26 5.24
C CYS A 57 -5.51 -4.67 4.89
N LEU A 58 -4.57 -4.55 5.82
CA LEU A 58 -3.21 -5.07 5.62
C LEU A 58 -3.14 -6.59 5.79
N ALA A 59 -4.06 -7.19 6.54
CA ALA A 59 -4.10 -8.63 6.78
C ALA A 59 -4.88 -9.34 5.68
N HIS A 60 -4.15 -10.02 4.80
CA HIS A 60 -4.72 -10.78 3.70
C HIS A 60 -3.88 -12.03 3.41
N GLU A 61 -4.52 -13.14 3.02
CA GLU A 61 -3.84 -14.43 2.90
C GLU A 61 -2.89 -14.52 1.69
N ASP A 62 -3.23 -13.84 0.60
CA ASP A 62 -2.42 -13.78 -0.63
C ASP A 62 -1.14 -12.92 -0.50
N SER A 63 -0.99 -12.19 0.61
CA SER A 63 0.04 -11.17 0.78
C SER A 63 0.88 -11.35 2.04
N ARG A 64 0.93 -12.57 2.58
CA ARG A 64 1.78 -12.94 3.74
C ARG A 64 3.24 -12.55 3.58
N LEU A 65 3.80 -12.69 2.37
CA LEU A 65 5.20 -12.34 2.11
C LEU A 65 5.43 -10.83 2.18
N ALA A 66 4.54 -10.03 1.58
CA ALA A 66 4.61 -8.58 1.68
C ALA A 66 4.40 -8.11 3.14
N MET A 67 3.48 -8.73 3.88
CA MET A 67 3.35 -8.52 5.34
C MET A 67 4.64 -8.81 6.10
N HIS A 68 5.30 -9.93 5.80
CA HIS A 68 6.58 -10.27 6.42
C HIS A 68 7.63 -9.16 6.21
N HIS A 69 7.70 -8.59 5.00
CA HIS A 69 8.63 -7.48 4.73
C HIS A 69 8.26 -6.19 5.49
N LEU A 70 6.97 -5.89 5.65
CA LEU A 70 6.52 -4.73 6.44
C LEU A 70 7.00 -4.79 7.90
N VAL A 71 7.10 -5.99 8.46
CA VAL A 71 7.52 -6.24 9.84
C VAL A 71 9.04 -6.34 9.98
N SER A 72 9.71 -7.00 9.04
CA SER A 72 11.10 -7.45 9.22
C SER A 72 12.16 -6.58 8.55
N THR A 73 11.79 -5.78 7.55
CA THR A 73 12.78 -5.07 6.71
C THR A 73 12.80 -3.57 6.95
N LYS A 74 13.93 -2.94 6.62
CA LYS A 74 14.06 -1.48 6.64
C LYS A 74 13.28 -0.87 5.48
N TYR A 75 12.90 0.40 5.62
CA TYR A 75 12.10 1.16 4.65
C TYR A 75 12.48 0.93 3.17
N LYS A 76 13.74 1.15 2.79
CA LYS A 76 14.18 1.03 1.39
C LYS A 76 14.06 -0.41 0.87
N GLU A 77 14.40 -1.37 1.70
CA GLU A 77 14.33 -2.80 1.38
C GLU A 77 12.88 -3.25 1.22
N CYS A 78 12.00 -2.83 2.13
CA CYS A 78 10.58 -3.08 2.04
C CYS A 78 9.99 -2.56 0.73
N LEU A 79 10.32 -1.32 0.33
CA LEU A 79 9.87 -0.76 -0.94
C LEU A 79 10.34 -1.60 -2.15
N MET A 80 11.60 -2.06 -2.13
CA MET A 80 12.14 -2.89 -3.21
C MET A 80 11.42 -4.24 -3.30
N GLU A 81 11.15 -4.88 -2.18
CA GLU A 81 10.42 -6.16 -2.15
C GLU A 81 8.97 -6.00 -2.56
N LEU A 82 8.27 -4.98 -2.06
CA LEU A 82 6.90 -4.67 -2.50
C LEU A 82 6.84 -4.38 -4.00
N ASN A 83 7.83 -3.66 -4.52
CA ASN A 83 7.93 -3.44 -5.96
C ASN A 83 8.14 -4.74 -6.73
N ARG A 84 9.07 -5.60 -6.28
CA ARG A 84 9.36 -6.89 -6.90
C ARG A 84 8.10 -7.74 -6.96
N LEU A 85 7.39 -7.86 -5.84
CA LEU A 85 6.14 -8.60 -5.76
C LEU A 85 5.08 -8.03 -6.71
N LEU A 86 4.95 -6.69 -6.79
CA LEU A 86 4.00 -6.04 -7.69
C LEU A 86 4.31 -6.33 -9.17
N VAL A 87 5.59 -6.30 -9.56
CA VAL A 87 6.02 -6.64 -10.92
C VAL A 87 5.78 -8.12 -11.21
N ASP A 88 6.07 -9.01 -10.26
CA ASP A 88 5.87 -10.45 -10.40
C ASP A 88 4.37 -10.77 -10.62
N VAL A 89 3.46 -10.17 -9.84
CA VAL A 89 2.02 -10.40 -10.02
C VAL A 89 1.47 -9.78 -11.29
N ALA A 90 2.03 -8.65 -11.74
CA ALA A 90 1.66 -8.05 -13.02
C ALA A 90 2.06 -8.96 -14.19
N LEU A 91 3.29 -9.50 -14.14
CA LEU A 91 3.80 -10.39 -15.16
C LEU A 91 2.99 -11.69 -15.25
N LYS A 92 2.57 -12.25 -14.09
CA LYS A 92 1.66 -13.41 -14.04
C LYS A 92 0.31 -13.17 -14.72
N GLN A 93 -0.10 -11.91 -14.83
CA GLN A 93 -1.32 -11.48 -15.50
C GLN A 93 -1.08 -11.01 -16.94
N GLY A 94 0.15 -11.15 -17.46
CA GLY A 94 0.51 -10.69 -18.80
C GLY A 94 0.74 -9.18 -18.92
N VAL A 95 0.73 -8.45 -17.80
CA VAL A 95 0.95 -7.00 -17.75
C VAL A 95 2.43 -6.68 -17.55
N ARG A 96 2.97 -5.78 -18.37
CA ARG A 96 4.36 -5.29 -18.23
C ARG A 96 4.37 -3.90 -17.63
N LEU A 97 4.74 -3.81 -16.35
CA LEU A 97 4.87 -2.53 -15.65
C LEU A 97 6.14 -1.79 -16.08
N ASP A 98 6.05 -0.46 -16.13
CA ASP A 98 7.23 0.38 -16.30
C ASP A 98 8.04 0.44 -14.99
N VAL A 99 9.19 -0.22 -15.00
CA VAL A 99 10.10 -0.29 -13.85
C VAL A 99 11.15 0.82 -13.84
N SER A 100 11.12 1.72 -14.81
CA SER A 100 12.07 2.83 -14.92
C SER A 100 11.93 3.83 -13.78
N GLY A 101 13.04 4.52 -13.47
CA GLY A 101 13.07 5.61 -12.49
C GLY A 101 13.45 5.20 -11.07
N ARG A 102 13.71 6.20 -10.23
CA ARG A 102 14.04 6.02 -8.82
C ARG A 102 12.80 5.52 -8.08
N LEU A 103 12.95 4.42 -7.33
CA LEU A 103 11.86 3.88 -6.54
C LEU A 103 11.46 4.84 -5.41
N THR A 104 10.21 5.30 -5.46
CA THR A 104 9.56 6.13 -4.42
C THR A 104 8.15 5.59 -4.13
N PRO A 105 7.53 5.96 -2.99
CA PRO A 105 6.16 5.57 -2.68
C PRO A 105 5.15 6.00 -3.76
N GLU A 106 5.33 7.17 -4.37
CA GLU A 106 4.49 7.68 -5.46
C GLU A 106 4.62 6.80 -6.71
N LEU A 107 5.84 6.36 -7.02
CA LEU A 107 6.07 5.46 -8.16
C LEU A 107 5.43 4.08 -7.94
N LEU A 108 5.44 3.55 -6.71
CA LEU A 108 4.70 2.33 -6.38
C LEU A 108 3.19 2.49 -6.62
N LYS A 109 2.59 3.59 -6.14
CA LYS A 109 1.17 3.88 -6.41
C LYS A 109 0.90 4.02 -7.91
N LYS A 110 1.78 4.68 -8.66
CA LYS A 110 1.66 4.76 -10.12
C LYS A 110 1.68 3.39 -10.79
N ARG A 111 2.52 2.46 -10.32
CA ARG A 111 2.58 1.08 -10.82
C ARG A 111 1.32 0.27 -10.52
N VAL A 112 0.71 0.46 -9.34
CA VAL A 112 -0.60 -0.13 -9.02
C VAL A 112 -1.69 0.39 -9.97
N LEU A 113 -1.69 1.69 -10.26
CA LEU A 113 -2.62 2.28 -11.23
C LEU A 113 -2.36 1.81 -12.66
N GLN A 114 -1.09 1.61 -13.03
CA GLN A 114 -0.70 1.04 -14.31
C GLN A 114 -1.19 -0.41 -14.43
N LEU A 115 -1.01 -1.23 -13.39
CA LEU A 115 -1.51 -2.62 -13.36
C LEU A 115 -3.01 -2.66 -13.71
N ARG A 116 -3.81 -1.81 -13.05
CA ARG A 116 -5.25 -1.69 -13.32
C ARG A 116 -5.53 -1.22 -14.76
N ARG A 117 -4.80 -0.22 -15.24
CA ARG A 117 -5.00 0.38 -16.57
C ARG A 117 -4.69 -0.59 -17.71
N ASP A 118 -3.62 -1.36 -17.56
CA ASP A 118 -3.08 -2.22 -18.61
C ASP A 118 -3.75 -3.60 -18.63
N GLY A 119 -4.91 -3.76 -17.96
CA GLY A 119 -5.75 -4.96 -17.99
C GLY A 119 -5.47 -5.97 -16.88
N GLY A 120 -4.63 -5.63 -15.89
CA GLY A 120 -4.41 -6.44 -14.71
C GLY A 120 -5.59 -6.36 -13.74
N ASP A 121 -5.98 -7.51 -13.21
CA ASP A 121 -6.99 -7.64 -12.18
C ASP A 121 -6.36 -7.44 -10.79
N ALA A 122 -6.51 -6.23 -10.26
CA ALA A 122 -6.06 -5.89 -8.90
C ALA A 122 -6.83 -6.67 -7.81
N ALA A 123 -8.01 -7.23 -8.11
CA ALA A 123 -8.77 -8.03 -7.16
C ALA A 123 -8.17 -9.43 -6.95
N LEU A 124 -7.44 -9.98 -7.95
CA LEU A 124 -6.73 -11.25 -7.81
C LEU A 124 -5.59 -11.20 -6.77
N TRP A 125 -5.02 -10.02 -6.57
CA TRP A 125 -3.91 -9.78 -5.64
C TRP A 125 -4.23 -8.64 -4.68
N LEU A 126 -5.48 -8.64 -4.19
CA LEU A 126 -6.05 -7.55 -3.42
C LEU A 126 -5.22 -7.23 -2.19
N GLY A 127 -4.72 -8.25 -1.48
CA GLY A 127 -3.94 -8.04 -0.28
C GLY A 127 -2.59 -7.36 -0.53
N LEU A 128 -1.92 -7.71 -1.62
CA LEU A 128 -0.66 -7.06 -2.01
C LEU A 128 -0.92 -5.61 -2.40
N VAL A 129 -1.97 -5.37 -3.20
CA VAL A 129 -2.35 -4.04 -3.64
C VAL A 129 -2.73 -3.15 -2.45
N GLN A 130 -3.49 -3.67 -1.48
CA GLN A 130 -3.83 -2.98 -0.23
C GLN A 130 -2.57 -2.62 0.58
N GLN A 131 -1.62 -3.52 0.71
CA GLN A 131 -0.37 -3.25 1.45
C GLN A 131 0.51 -2.23 0.75
N VAL A 132 0.65 -2.30 -0.59
CA VAL A 132 1.40 -1.30 -1.37
C VAL A 132 0.76 0.08 -1.22
N LEU A 133 -0.56 0.17 -1.36
CA LEU A 133 -1.28 1.43 -1.20
C LEU A 133 -1.21 1.96 0.23
N GLY A 134 -1.30 1.09 1.24
CA GLY A 134 -1.14 1.44 2.64
C GLY A 134 0.23 2.05 2.91
N VAL A 135 1.30 1.41 2.43
CA VAL A 135 2.66 1.94 2.51
C VAL A 135 2.75 3.31 1.86
N THR A 136 2.28 3.45 0.62
CA THR A 136 2.33 4.75 -0.05
C THR A 136 1.57 5.81 0.74
N GLN A 137 0.37 5.54 1.22
CA GLN A 137 -0.43 6.51 1.96
C GLN A 137 0.25 6.93 3.27
N ALA A 138 0.77 5.98 4.04
CA ALA A 138 1.48 6.32 5.27
C ALA A 138 2.73 7.14 4.96
N MET A 139 3.48 6.82 3.90
CA MET A 139 4.70 7.57 3.54
C MET A 139 4.43 8.99 3.04
N LEU A 140 3.31 9.20 2.37
CA LEU A 140 2.93 10.52 1.85
C LEU A 140 2.18 11.37 2.88
N SER A 141 1.72 10.76 3.97
CA SER A 141 1.03 11.48 5.03
C SER A 141 2.02 12.24 5.91
N PRO A 142 1.68 13.48 6.33
CA PRO A 142 2.48 14.21 7.31
C PRO A 142 2.57 13.40 8.61
N SER A 143 3.76 13.38 9.21
CA SER A 143 4.04 12.65 10.45
C SER A 143 3.71 13.46 11.68
#